data_AF-A0A3N5ZMZ2-F1
#
_entry.id   AF-A0A3N5ZMZ2-F1
#
_cell.length_a   1.000
_cell.length_b   1.000
_cell.length_c   1.000
_cell.angle_alpha   90.00
_cell.angle_beta   90.00
_cell.angle_gamma   90.00
#
_symmetry.space_group_name_H-M   'P 1'
#
loop_
_entity.id
_entity.type
_entity.pdbx_description
1 polymer ?
#
loop_
_entity_poly.entity_id
_entity_poly.type
_entity_poly.pdbx_seq_one_letter_code
_entity_poly.pdbx_strand_id
1 'polypeptide(L)'
;MDSDAYWMPIKLKRQVAELEADKRYSVIYTNEIWIRRGIRVNQKKIHQKHSGWIYERCLPLCIISPSSVLLHRDVLDAEGVFDAHLPVCEDYELWLRIAACHPVRFLDEPLIVKTGGHPDQLSHRFWGMDRFRVQALVKTYESGRLTFQQRLWTAAEIVRKAKILAKGYVNRGKTEEAAEHRDLVREWEEKAQGPSFLNP
;
A
#
# COMPACT_ATOMS: atom_id res chain seq x y z
N MET A 1 -9.01 15.00 -1.45
CA MET A 1 -9.02 14.79 0.01
C MET A 1 -10.15 13.82 0.27
N ASP A 2 -9.91 12.81 1.10
CA ASP A 2 -10.94 11.83 1.43
C ASP A 2 -12.05 12.53 2.21
N SER A 3 -13.31 12.19 1.94
CA SER A 3 -14.47 12.85 2.58
C SER A 3 -14.53 12.64 4.10
N ASP A 4 -13.76 11.68 4.61
CA ASP A 4 -13.68 11.28 6.01
C ASP A 4 -12.38 11.75 6.69
N ALA A 5 -11.64 12.69 6.09
CA ALA A 5 -10.39 13.21 6.63
C ALA A 5 -10.37 14.75 6.75
N TYR A 6 -9.81 15.23 7.86
CA TYR A 6 -9.61 16.66 8.13
C TYR A 6 -8.12 16.96 8.32
N TRP A 7 -7.68 18.08 7.74
CA TRP A 7 -6.29 18.54 7.84
C TRP A 7 -6.12 19.46 9.05
N MET A 8 -5.03 19.26 9.79
CA MET A 8 -4.61 20.25 10.77
C MET A 8 -4.13 21.51 10.04
N PRO A 9 -4.43 22.73 10.51
CA PRO A 9 -4.13 23.97 9.79
C PRO A 9 -2.64 24.14 9.42
N ILE A 10 -1.74 23.56 10.21
CA ILE A 10 -0.29 23.66 10.01
C ILE A 10 0.28 22.60 9.05
N LYS A 11 -0.52 21.65 8.54
CA LYS A 11 -0.03 20.50 7.76
C LYS A 11 0.88 20.92 6.60
N LEU A 12 0.37 21.80 5.74
CA LEU A 12 1.10 22.23 4.55
C LEU A 12 2.37 22.99 4.92
N LYS A 13 2.29 23.91 5.88
CA LYS A 13 3.46 24.66 6.37
C LYS A 13 4.58 23.72 6.83
N ARG A 14 4.23 22.69 7.61
CA ARG A 14 5.21 21.72 8.13
C ARG A 14 5.79 20.84 7.02
N GLN A 15 4.96 20.30 6.14
CA GLN A 15 5.44 19.43 5.05
C GLN A 15 6.29 20.16 4.02
N VAL A 16 5.92 21.40 3.65
CA VAL A 16 6.73 22.24 2.75
C VAL A 16 8.07 22.56 3.38
N ALA A 17 8.10 23.01 4.64
CA ALA A 17 9.35 23.31 5.33
C ALA A 17 10.29 22.07 5.40
N GLU A 18 9.74 20.87 5.61
CA GLU A 18 10.52 19.63 5.65
C GLU A 18 11.10 19.27 4.27
N LEU A 19 10.32 19.38 3.19
CA LEU A 19 10.80 19.17 1.82
C LEU A 19 11.78 20.26 1.36
N GLU A 20 11.66 21.47 1.89
CA GLU A 20 12.61 22.55 1.64
C GLU A 20 13.96 22.32 2.32
N ALA A 21 13.93 21.78 3.54
CA ALA A 21 15.13 21.46 4.30
C ALA A 21 15.91 20.25 3.74
N ASP A 22 15.24 19.30 3.09
CA ASP A 22 15.88 18.09 2.56
C ASP A 22 15.39 17.73 1.14
N LYS A 23 16.16 18.19 0.15
CA LYS A 23 15.87 18.02 -1.29
C LYS A 23 16.05 16.58 -1.80
N ARG A 24 16.43 15.63 -0.94
CA ARG A 24 16.47 14.20 -1.30
C ARG A 24 15.09 13.58 -1.43
N TYR A 25 14.06 14.22 -0.87
CA TYR A 25 12.69 13.72 -0.87
C TYR A 25 11.81 14.56 -1.78
N SER A 26 11.02 13.90 -2.61
CA SER A 26 9.99 14.53 -3.44
C SER A 26 8.57 14.14 -2.99
N VAL A 27 8.48 13.28 -1.98
CA VAL A 27 7.23 12.74 -1.43
C VAL A 27 7.35 12.75 0.08
N ILE A 28 6.35 13.31 0.76
CA ILE A 28 6.26 13.35 2.22
C ILE A 28 4.87 12.98 2.67
N TYR A 29 4.75 12.31 3.80
CA TYR A 29 3.47 12.05 4.45
C TYR A 29 3.58 12.18 5.97
N THR A 30 2.43 12.36 6.62
CA THR A 30 2.36 12.65 8.06
C THR A 30 1.73 11.52 8.84
N ASN A 31 1.81 11.62 10.17
CA ASN A 31 1.04 10.76 11.06
C ASN A 31 -0.43 11.20 11.11
N GLU A 32 -1.28 10.35 11.69
CA GLU A 32 -2.74 10.46 11.67
C GLU A 32 -3.35 10.20 13.06
N ILE A 33 -4.37 10.98 13.41
CA ILE A 33 -5.29 10.68 14.52
C ILE A 33 -6.46 9.91 13.94
N TRP A 34 -6.79 8.76 14.52
CA TRP A 34 -7.95 7.97 14.10
C TRP A 34 -9.08 8.13 15.10
N ILE A 35 -10.26 8.49 14.59
CA ILE A 35 -11.50 8.61 15.35
C ILE A 35 -12.49 7.62 14.76
N ARG A 36 -12.95 6.67 15.56
CA ARG A 36 -13.97 5.70 15.17
C ARG A 36 -15.22 5.93 16.00
N ARG A 37 -16.35 6.24 15.35
CA ARG A 37 -17.63 6.55 16.03
C ARG A 37 -17.47 7.57 17.16
N GLY A 38 -16.73 8.66 16.89
CA GLY A 38 -16.47 9.74 17.85
C GLY A 38 -15.37 9.44 18.89
N ILE A 39 -14.81 8.24 18.94
CA ILE A 39 -13.81 7.83 19.94
C ILE A 39 -12.44 7.70 19.29
N ARG A 40 -11.40 8.28 19.90
CA ARG A 40 -10.02 8.12 19.44
C ARG A 40 -9.58 6.65 19.56
N VAL A 41 -9.02 6.11 18.49
CA VAL A 41 -8.46 4.75 18.44
C VAL A 41 -6.96 4.79 18.15
N ASN A 42 -6.21 3.89 18.79
CA ASN A 42 -4.77 3.81 18.61
C ASN A 42 -4.43 2.97 17.38
N GLN A 43 -3.42 3.44 16.64
CA GLN A 43 -2.82 2.67 15.56
C GLN A 43 -2.09 1.45 16.15
N LYS A 44 -2.25 0.29 15.49
CA LYS A 44 -1.49 -0.94 15.79
C LYS A 44 -0.08 -0.89 15.19
N LYS A 45 0.83 -1.76 15.67
CA LYS A 45 2.20 -1.93 15.14
C LYS A 45 2.26 -2.13 13.62
N ILE A 46 1.27 -2.81 13.03
CA ILE A 46 1.20 -3.01 11.56
C ILE A 46 1.00 -1.72 10.75
N HIS A 47 0.63 -0.61 11.40
CA HIS A 47 0.48 0.71 10.77
C HIS A 47 1.69 1.61 11.05
N GLN A 48 2.78 1.06 11.56
CA GLN A 48 4.00 1.83 11.78
C GLN A 48 4.43 2.50 10.48
N LYS A 49 4.80 3.78 10.58
CA LYS A 49 5.20 4.63 9.47
C LYS A 49 6.74 4.66 9.39
N HIS A 50 7.27 4.92 8.20
CA HIS A 50 8.69 4.79 7.88
C HIS A 50 9.14 5.89 6.90
N SER A 51 10.42 6.28 6.98
CA SER A 51 11.07 7.15 5.98
C SER A 51 12.07 6.36 5.13
N GLY A 52 12.42 6.88 3.96
CA GLY A 52 13.45 6.35 3.07
C GLY A 52 12.88 5.44 1.97
N TRP A 53 13.64 4.39 1.62
CA TRP A 53 13.22 3.37 0.67
C TRP A 53 12.30 2.36 1.34
N ILE A 54 11.01 2.66 1.36
CA ILE A 54 10.00 1.95 2.17
C ILE A 54 9.17 0.93 1.39
N TYR A 55 9.55 0.60 0.14
CA TYR A 55 8.79 -0.32 -0.72
C TYR A 55 8.36 -1.62 -0.01
N GLU A 56 9.32 -2.33 0.59
CA GLU A 56 9.04 -3.59 1.31
C GLU A 56 8.04 -3.39 2.46
N ARG A 57 8.09 -2.23 3.13
CA ARG A 57 7.16 -1.88 4.23
C ARG A 57 5.75 -1.59 3.73
N CYS A 58 5.60 -1.20 2.47
CA CYS A 58 4.30 -0.95 1.83
C CYS A 58 3.61 -2.22 1.33
N LEU A 59 4.33 -3.34 1.18
CA LEU A 59 3.78 -4.61 0.65
C LEU A 59 2.69 -5.25 1.55
N PRO A 60 2.84 -5.31 2.90
CA PRO A 60 1.85 -6.00 3.72
C PRO A 60 0.50 -5.28 3.76
N LEU A 61 0.54 -3.95 3.81
CA LEU A 61 -0.60 -3.07 4.04
C LEU A 61 -0.35 -1.68 3.46
N CYS A 62 -1.41 -1.00 3.03
CA CYS A 62 -1.36 0.42 2.72
C CYS A 62 -1.09 1.24 4.00
N ILE A 63 0.19 1.56 4.25
CA ILE A 63 0.61 2.36 5.40
C ILE A 63 0.62 3.87 5.10
N ILE A 64 0.37 4.31 3.87
CA ILE A 64 0.32 5.72 3.50
C ILE A 64 -1.13 6.09 3.20
N SER A 65 -1.61 7.16 3.83
CA SER A 65 -2.92 7.70 3.52
C SER A 65 -2.84 8.71 2.39
N PRO A 66 -3.75 8.68 1.40
CA PRO A 66 -3.85 9.75 0.40
C PRO A 66 -3.94 11.14 1.02
N SER A 67 -4.82 11.30 2.01
CA SER A 67 -4.99 12.58 2.70
C SER A 67 -3.76 13.06 3.50
N SER A 68 -2.78 12.21 3.85
CA SER A 68 -1.57 12.64 4.59
C SER A 68 -0.40 13.04 3.70
N VAL A 69 -0.46 12.75 2.41
CA VAL A 69 0.65 12.98 1.47
C VAL A 69 0.71 14.44 1.00
N LEU A 70 1.94 14.89 0.73
CA LEU A 70 2.28 15.99 -0.16
C LEU A 70 3.41 15.49 -1.07
N LEU A 71 3.37 15.81 -2.36
CA LEU A 71 4.39 15.39 -3.32
C LEU A 71 4.63 16.46 -4.38
N HIS A 72 5.80 16.42 -5.01
CA HIS A 72 6.10 17.20 -6.20
C HIS A 72 5.29 16.67 -7.40
N ARG A 73 4.83 17.58 -8.27
CA ARG A 73 4.05 17.23 -9.47
C ARG A 73 4.78 16.22 -10.36
N ASP A 74 6.09 16.41 -10.54
CA ASP A 74 6.94 15.56 -11.37
C ASP A 74 6.93 14.08 -10.95
N VAL A 75 6.60 13.79 -9.67
CA VAL A 75 6.43 12.40 -9.21
C VAL A 75 5.21 11.76 -9.88
N LEU A 76 4.09 12.48 -10.02
CA LEU A 76 2.91 11.96 -10.72
C LEU A 76 3.10 11.96 -12.23
N ASP A 77 3.89 12.89 -12.78
CA ASP A 77 4.22 12.89 -14.20
C ASP A 77 5.09 11.68 -14.57
N ALA A 78 6.04 11.30 -13.70
CA ALA A 78 6.90 10.15 -13.89
C ALA A 78 6.20 8.82 -13.56
N GLU A 79 5.46 8.76 -12.45
CA GLU A 79 4.91 7.50 -11.96
C GLU A 79 3.49 7.23 -12.42
N GLY A 80 2.73 8.27 -12.79
CA GLY A 80 1.32 8.24 -13.12
C GLY A 80 0.40 8.58 -11.93
N VAL A 81 -0.89 8.71 -12.21
CA VAL A 81 -1.95 8.97 -11.21
C VAL A 81 -2.65 7.70 -10.76
N PHE A 82 -3.70 7.79 -9.93
CA PHE A 82 -4.52 6.65 -9.52
C PHE A 82 -5.06 5.86 -10.72
N ASP A 83 -5.07 4.54 -10.58
CA ASP A 83 -5.69 3.66 -11.58
C ASP A 83 -7.21 3.63 -11.38
N ALA A 84 -7.94 4.32 -12.27
CA ALA A 84 -9.40 4.39 -12.25
C ALA A 84 -10.09 3.04 -12.50
N HIS A 85 -9.37 2.01 -12.96
CA HIS A 85 -9.90 0.65 -13.12
C HIS A 85 -9.90 -0.15 -11.81
N LEU A 86 -9.24 0.33 -10.75
CA LEU A 86 -9.27 -0.28 -9.43
C LEU A 86 -10.42 0.35 -8.60
N PRO A 87 -11.47 -0.42 -8.25
CA PRO A 87 -12.58 0.11 -7.45
C PRO A 87 -12.21 0.36 -5.98
N VAL A 88 -11.14 -0.28 -5.51
CA VAL A 88 -10.53 -0.13 -4.18
C VAL A 88 -9.04 -0.49 -4.28
N CYS A 89 -8.23 -0.05 -3.31
CA CYS A 89 -6.78 -0.26 -3.28
C CYS A 89 -6.03 0.45 -4.42
N GLU A 90 -6.66 1.43 -5.06
CA GLU A 90 -6.05 2.36 -6.01
C GLU A 90 -4.93 3.17 -5.34
N ASP A 91 -5.09 3.51 -4.05
CA ASP A 91 -4.09 4.17 -3.24
C ASP A 91 -2.89 3.26 -2.98
N TYR A 92 -3.15 2.02 -2.58
CA TYR A 92 -2.14 0.99 -2.35
C TYR A 92 -1.29 0.75 -3.60
N GLU A 93 -1.91 0.64 -4.78
CA GLU A 93 -1.19 0.48 -6.05
C GLU A 93 -0.32 1.70 -6.37
N LEU A 94 -0.83 2.93 -6.20
CA LEU A 94 -0.06 4.15 -6.43
C LEU A 94 1.14 4.24 -5.50
N TRP A 95 0.98 3.95 -4.20
CA TRP A 95 2.07 4.02 -3.24
C TRP A 95 3.12 2.93 -3.47
N LEU A 96 2.75 1.75 -3.97
CA LEU A 96 3.72 0.74 -4.39
C LEU A 96 4.57 1.24 -5.56
N ARG A 97 3.96 1.86 -6.57
CA ARG A 97 4.70 2.46 -7.70
C ARG A 97 5.66 3.55 -7.24
N ILE A 98 5.17 4.50 -6.46
CA ILE A 98 5.98 5.62 -5.97
C ILE A 98 7.12 5.13 -5.06
N ALA A 99 6.83 4.28 -4.07
CA ALA A 99 7.84 3.81 -3.12
C ALA A 99 8.88 2.86 -3.77
N ALA A 100 8.60 2.30 -4.94
CA ALA A 100 9.57 1.51 -5.69
C ALA A 100 10.67 2.39 -6.30
N CYS A 101 10.34 3.62 -6.69
CA CYS A 101 11.19 4.50 -7.49
C CYS A 101 11.68 5.75 -6.73
N HIS A 102 11.00 6.14 -5.64
CA HIS A 102 11.30 7.36 -4.87
C HIS A 102 11.45 7.06 -3.37
N PRO A 103 12.42 7.69 -2.68
CA PRO A 103 12.43 7.69 -1.23
C PRO A 103 11.27 8.56 -0.70
N VAL A 104 10.63 8.10 0.38
CA VAL A 104 9.47 8.77 0.97
C VAL A 104 9.83 9.33 2.34
N ARG A 105 9.50 10.60 2.62
CA ARG A 105 9.68 11.21 3.93
C ARG A 105 8.46 10.97 4.82
N PHE A 106 8.67 10.46 6.02
CA PHE A 106 7.66 10.44 7.07
C PHE A 106 7.93 11.55 8.08
N LEU A 107 6.95 12.43 8.26
CA LEU A 107 6.92 13.45 9.31
C LEU A 107 6.06 12.93 10.46
N ASP A 108 6.68 12.65 11.61
CA ASP A 108 6.01 12.12 12.79
C ASP A 108 5.24 13.20 13.58
N GLU A 109 4.34 13.88 12.86
CA GLU A 109 3.38 14.83 13.41
C GLU A 109 1.97 14.40 13.01
N PRO A 110 1.01 14.32 13.95
CA PRO A 110 -0.36 13.93 13.67
C PRO A 110 -1.14 15.07 13.01
N LEU A 111 -0.89 15.29 11.72
CA LEU A 111 -1.39 16.44 10.95
C LEU A 111 -2.68 16.16 10.18
N ILE A 112 -3.23 14.95 10.34
CA ILE A 112 -4.51 14.52 9.78
C ILE A 112 -5.37 13.89 10.88
N VAL A 113 -6.67 14.14 10.85
CA VAL A 113 -7.67 13.39 11.60
C VAL A 113 -8.51 12.59 10.60
N LYS A 114 -8.58 11.28 10.77
CA LYS A 114 -9.46 10.39 10.01
C LYS A 114 -10.63 9.95 10.87
N THR A 115 -11.83 10.09 10.34
CA THR A 115 -13.06 9.58 10.93
C THR A 115 -13.49 8.29 10.25
N GLY A 116 -13.97 7.31 11.01
CA GLY A 116 -14.43 6.05 10.43
C GLY A 116 -15.47 5.33 11.29
N GLY A 117 -15.88 4.16 10.82
CA GLY A 117 -16.96 3.37 11.42
C GLY A 117 -18.35 3.75 10.93
N HIS A 118 -18.43 4.48 9.80
CA HIS A 118 -19.66 4.78 9.09
C HIS A 118 -20.20 3.52 8.37
N PRO A 119 -21.53 3.38 8.20
CA PRO A 119 -22.14 2.18 7.60
C PRO A 119 -21.74 1.92 6.14
N ASP A 120 -21.39 2.97 5.42
CA ASP A 120 -21.05 3.02 3.99
C ASP A 120 -19.54 2.90 3.72
N GLN A 121 -18.72 2.69 4.75
CA GLN A 121 -17.26 2.64 4.60
C GLN A 121 -16.84 1.51 3.65
N LEU A 122 -16.07 1.86 2.60
CA LEU A 122 -15.70 0.97 1.49
C LEU A 122 -15.03 -0.35 1.93
N SER A 123 -14.29 -0.33 3.04
CA SER A 123 -13.65 -1.54 3.58
C SER A 123 -14.62 -2.61 4.05
N HIS A 124 -15.90 -2.26 4.27
CA HIS A 124 -16.97 -3.20 4.61
C HIS A 124 -17.75 -3.68 3.38
N ARG A 125 -17.58 -3.02 2.22
CA ARG A 125 -18.31 -3.33 0.99
C ARG A 125 -17.80 -4.59 0.29
N PHE A 126 -16.51 -4.90 0.41
CA PHE A 126 -15.90 -6.02 -0.29
C PHE A 126 -15.33 -7.06 0.67
N TRP A 127 -15.72 -8.32 0.47
CA TRP A 127 -15.02 -9.43 1.10
C TRP A 127 -13.62 -9.60 0.50
N GLY A 128 -12.63 -9.93 1.33
CA GLY A 128 -11.29 -10.27 0.86
C GLY A 128 -10.61 -9.13 0.12
N MET A 129 -10.36 -8.00 0.80
CA MET A 129 -9.65 -6.84 0.23
C MET A 129 -8.30 -7.22 -0.39
N ASP A 130 -7.67 -8.28 0.12
CA ASP A 130 -6.41 -8.80 -0.42
C ASP A 130 -6.53 -9.28 -1.87
N ARG A 131 -7.73 -9.56 -2.42
CA ARG A 131 -7.91 -9.86 -3.85
C ARG A 131 -7.47 -8.69 -4.73
N PHE A 132 -7.88 -7.48 -4.37
CA PHE A 132 -7.49 -6.25 -5.06
C PHE A 132 -6.02 -5.91 -4.82
N ARG A 133 -5.49 -6.19 -3.62
CA ARG A 133 -4.06 -6.02 -3.35
C ARG A 133 -3.19 -6.99 -4.15
N VAL A 134 -3.63 -8.24 -4.32
CA VAL A 134 -2.95 -9.22 -5.18
C VAL A 134 -2.94 -8.74 -6.62
N GLN A 135 -4.07 -8.25 -7.15
CA GLN A 135 -4.12 -7.63 -8.48
C GLN A 135 -3.13 -6.47 -8.62
N ALA A 136 -3.10 -5.55 -7.65
CA ALA A 136 -2.16 -4.43 -7.64
C ALA A 136 -0.69 -4.89 -7.58
N LEU A 137 -0.38 -5.93 -6.79
CA LEU A 137 0.97 -6.49 -6.69
C LEU A 137 1.42 -7.17 -7.99
N VAL A 138 0.55 -7.97 -8.61
CA VAL A 138 0.83 -8.61 -9.91
C VAL A 138 1.11 -7.54 -10.96
N LYS A 139 0.24 -6.53 -11.08
CA LYS A 139 0.43 -5.39 -11.98
C LYS A 139 1.76 -4.66 -11.71
N THR A 140 2.09 -4.42 -10.44
CA THR A 140 3.34 -3.76 -10.04
C THR A 140 4.55 -4.59 -10.46
N TYR A 141 4.51 -5.91 -10.25
CA TYR A 141 5.57 -6.83 -10.65
C TYR A 141 5.77 -6.86 -12.17
N GLU A 142 4.67 -6.93 -12.93
CA GLU A 142 4.67 -7.01 -14.39
C GLU A 142 5.04 -5.68 -15.07
N SER A 143 5.04 -4.57 -14.34
CA SER A 143 5.41 -3.25 -14.88
C SER A 143 6.85 -3.17 -15.40
N GLY A 144 7.73 -4.11 -15.02
CA GLY A 144 9.13 -4.11 -15.41
C GLY A 144 9.99 -3.05 -14.71
N ARG A 145 9.42 -2.27 -13.78
CA ARG A 145 10.11 -1.16 -13.10
C ARG A 145 10.77 -1.53 -11.78
N LEU A 146 10.45 -2.70 -11.25
CA LEU A 146 10.99 -3.17 -9.97
C LEU A 146 12.42 -3.67 -10.10
N THR A 147 13.26 -3.36 -9.10
CA THR A 147 14.56 -4.01 -8.96
C THR A 147 14.41 -5.51 -8.71
N PHE A 148 15.48 -6.28 -8.90
CA PHE A 148 15.46 -7.71 -8.63
C PHE A 148 14.97 -8.03 -7.20
N GLN A 149 15.50 -7.32 -6.20
CA GLN A 149 15.08 -7.52 -4.81
C GLN A 149 13.61 -7.17 -4.57
N GLN A 150 13.13 -6.06 -5.15
CA GLN A 150 11.72 -5.67 -5.07
C GLN A 150 10.81 -6.70 -5.72
N ARG A 151 11.21 -7.31 -6.84
CA ARG A 151 10.48 -8.40 -7.48
C ARG A 151 10.34 -9.61 -6.56
N LEU A 152 11.43 -10.03 -5.90
CA LEU A 152 11.39 -11.14 -4.94
C LEU A 152 10.43 -10.85 -3.78
N TRP A 153 10.53 -9.67 -3.17
CA TRP A 153 9.63 -9.28 -2.08
C TRP A 153 8.16 -9.23 -2.52
N THR A 154 7.90 -8.71 -3.72
CA THR A 154 6.55 -8.62 -4.29
C THR A 154 5.96 -10.00 -4.54
N ALA A 155 6.74 -10.90 -5.15
CA ALA A 155 6.31 -12.27 -5.39
C ALA A 155 6.03 -13.01 -4.07
N ALA A 156 6.90 -12.85 -3.07
CA ALA A 156 6.69 -13.43 -1.74
C ALA A 156 5.39 -12.92 -1.08
N GLU A 157 5.08 -11.63 -1.23
CA GLU A 157 3.84 -11.04 -0.72
C GLU A 157 2.60 -11.53 -1.47
N ILE A 158 2.68 -11.70 -2.80
CA ILE A 158 1.61 -12.32 -3.61
C ILE A 158 1.31 -13.73 -3.09
N VAL A 159 2.33 -14.57 -2.93
CA VAL A 159 2.20 -15.93 -2.38
C VAL A 159 1.53 -15.89 -1.01
N ARG A 160 1.98 -15.00 -0.12
CA ARG A 160 1.44 -14.87 1.23
C ARG A 160 -0.05 -14.53 1.23
N LYS A 161 -0.44 -13.53 0.43
CA LYS A 161 -1.85 -13.10 0.32
C LYS A 161 -2.71 -14.15 -0.37
N ALA A 162 -2.20 -14.80 -1.42
CA ALA A 162 -2.90 -15.87 -2.13
C ALA A 162 -3.18 -17.08 -1.21
N LYS A 163 -2.23 -17.48 -0.34
CA LYS A 163 -2.46 -18.52 0.69
C LYS A 163 -3.60 -18.15 1.65
N ILE A 164 -3.65 -16.90 2.10
CA ILE A 164 -4.73 -16.39 2.98
C ILE A 164 -6.08 -16.43 2.26
N LEU A 165 -6.12 -15.98 1.01
CA LEU A 165 -7.32 -15.97 0.19
C LEU A 165 -7.83 -17.39 -0.08
N ALA A 166 -6.96 -18.32 -0.50
CA ALA A 166 -7.32 -19.72 -0.73
C ALA A 166 -7.96 -20.35 0.53
N LYS A 167 -7.36 -20.15 1.70
CA LYS A 167 -7.94 -20.60 2.98
C LYS A 167 -9.29 -19.92 3.26
N GLY A 168 -9.39 -18.62 2.99
CA GLY A 168 -10.61 -17.85 3.15
C GLY A 168 -11.76 -18.35 2.28
N TYR A 169 -11.48 -18.78 1.05
CA TYR A 169 -12.44 -19.35 0.11
C TYR A 169 -12.89 -20.76 0.52
N VAL A 170 -11.96 -21.63 0.94
CA VAL A 170 -12.29 -22.96 1.48
C VAL A 170 -13.27 -22.85 2.64
N ASN A 171 -13.01 -21.96 3.59
CA ASN A 171 -13.86 -21.75 4.76
C ASN A 171 -15.28 -21.24 4.40
N ARG A 172 -15.51 -20.85 3.15
CA ARG A 172 -16.79 -20.35 2.61
C ARG A 172 -17.43 -21.32 1.61
N GLY A 173 -16.89 -22.52 1.45
CA GLY A 173 -17.38 -23.52 0.49
C GLY A 173 -17.12 -23.17 -0.98
N LYS A 174 -16.21 -22.22 -1.24
CA LYS A 174 -15.86 -21.73 -2.59
C LYS A 174 -14.61 -22.45 -3.09
N THR A 175 -14.79 -23.67 -3.57
CA THR A 175 -13.67 -24.57 -3.90
C THR A 175 -12.94 -24.20 -5.19
N GLU A 176 -13.65 -23.66 -6.18
CA GLU A 176 -13.05 -23.22 -7.45
C GLU A 176 -12.14 -22.03 -7.23
N GLU A 177 -12.61 -20.97 -6.58
CA GLU A 177 -11.77 -19.80 -6.28
C GLU A 177 -10.61 -20.16 -5.35
N ALA A 178 -10.81 -21.13 -4.45
CA ALA A 178 -9.71 -21.65 -3.64
C ALA A 178 -8.64 -22.36 -4.47
N ALA A 179 -9.03 -23.08 -5.53
CA ALA A 179 -8.11 -23.74 -6.45
C ALA A 179 -7.32 -22.70 -7.27
N GLU A 180 -8.01 -21.70 -7.84
CA GLU A 180 -7.37 -20.59 -8.56
C GLU A 180 -6.27 -19.92 -7.73
N HIS A 181 -6.54 -19.65 -6.45
CA HIS A 181 -5.55 -19.01 -5.58
C HIS A 181 -4.41 -19.96 -5.17
N ARG A 182 -4.63 -21.28 -5.19
CA ARG A 182 -3.53 -22.26 -5.00
C ARG A 182 -2.64 -22.36 -6.23
N ASP A 183 -3.22 -22.23 -7.42
CA ASP A 183 -2.46 -22.19 -8.67
C ASP A 183 -1.62 -20.91 -8.75
N LEU A 184 -2.20 -19.77 -8.33
CA LEU A 184 -1.46 -18.53 -8.16
C LEU A 184 -0.31 -18.69 -7.14
N VAL A 185 -0.51 -19.41 -6.04
CA VAL A 185 0.59 -19.70 -5.09
C VAL A 185 1.73 -20.46 -5.80
N ARG A 186 1.42 -21.51 -6.55
CA ARG A 186 2.42 -22.31 -7.25
C ARG A 186 3.21 -21.49 -8.26
N GLU A 187 2.51 -20.72 -9.09
CA GLU A 187 3.11 -19.85 -10.11
C GLU A 187 4.09 -18.82 -9.50
N TRP A 188 3.72 -18.24 -8.36
CA TRP A 188 4.48 -17.16 -7.75
C TRP A 188 5.54 -17.63 -6.75
N GLU A 189 5.48 -18.88 -6.26
CA GLU A 189 6.51 -19.46 -5.40
C GLU A 189 7.87 -19.55 -6.10
N GLU A 190 7.89 -19.96 -7.38
CA GLU A 190 9.11 -19.98 -8.19
C GLU A 190 9.70 -18.57 -8.35
N LYS A 191 8.84 -17.59 -8.65
CA LYS A 191 9.23 -16.18 -8.79
C LYS A 191 9.75 -15.57 -7.47
N ALA A 192 9.30 -16.07 -6.32
CA ALA A 192 9.70 -15.60 -4.99
C ALA A 192 11.03 -16.18 -4.51
N GLN A 193 11.41 -17.37 -5.00
CA GLN A 193 12.68 -18.03 -4.65
C GLN A 193 13.88 -17.45 -5.41
N GLY A 194 13.63 -16.75 -6.52
CA GLY A 194 14.67 -16.26 -7.42
C GLY A 194 15.28 -17.37 -8.28
N PRO A 195 16.19 -17.06 -9.21
CA PRO A 195 16.89 -18.09 -9.94
C PRO A 195 17.66 -18.97 -8.95
N SER A 196 17.41 -20.28 -8.99
CA SER A 196 18.27 -21.25 -8.33
C SER A 196 19.65 -21.16 -8.99
N PHE A 197 20.62 -20.56 -8.31
CA PHE A 197 22.03 -20.63 -8.72
C PHE A 197 22.65 -22.02 -8.48
N LEU A 198 21.82 -23.04 -8.20
CA LEU A 198 22.22 -24.43 -8.08
C LEU A 198 21.72 -25.22 -9.31
N ASN A 199 22.54 -25.19 -10.35
CA ASN A 199 22.93 -26.36 -11.13
C ASN A 199 24.12 -25.97 -12.02
N PRO A 200 25.37 -26.29 -11.62
CA PRO A 200 26.50 -26.42 -12.54
C PRO A 200 26.26 -27.53 -13.56
#